data_AF-A0A6P0Z7S4-F1
#
_entry.id   AF-A0A6P0Z7S4-F1
#
_cell.length_a   1.000
_cell.length_b   1.000
_cell.length_c   1.000
_cell.angle_alpha   90.00
_cell.angle_beta   90.00
_cell.angle_gamma   90.00
#
_symmetry.space_group_name_H-M   'P 1'
#
loop_
_entity.id
_entity.type
_entity.pdbx_description
1 polymer ?
#
loop_
_entity_poly.entity_id
_entity_poly.type
_entity_poly.pdbx_seq_one_letter_code
_entity_poly.pdbx_strand_id
1 'polypeptide(L)'
;MSQISPPTSTHSPINIFQQPTEWLYALWKFSRPHTIIGTSLSVLGLYFIALSTAASSLVLENLEQMLGVGMACLCGNIYIVGLNQLEDVEIDQINKPHLPIAAGEFSRRQAQLIVGMTGILALLLAGWLGPWLFLMVSTSLAIGTAYSLPPIRLKRFPFWAAVCIFSVRGAIVNLGL
;
A
#
# COMPACT_ATOMS: atom_id res chain seq x y z
N MET A 1 31.68 18.13 18.03
CA MET A 1 30.47 17.69 17.30
C MET A 1 30.47 16.17 17.30
N SER A 2 29.60 15.56 18.11
CA SER A 2 29.53 14.09 18.26
C SER A 2 29.02 13.47 16.96
N GLN A 3 29.87 12.70 16.30
CA GLN A 3 29.50 11.83 15.18
C GLN A 3 28.64 10.71 15.75
N ILE A 4 27.32 10.87 15.73
CA ILE A 4 26.39 9.77 16.04
C ILE A 4 26.42 8.86 14.81
N SER A 5 27.25 7.83 14.86
CA SER A 5 27.20 6.71 13.91
C SER A 5 25.79 6.13 13.91
N PRO A 6 25.15 5.90 12.76
CA PRO A 6 23.86 5.23 12.72
C PRO A 6 24.02 3.81 13.31
N PRO A 7 23.03 3.30 14.06
CA PRO A 7 23.10 1.94 14.58
C PRO A 7 23.19 0.96 13.41
N THR A 8 24.31 0.26 13.31
CA THR A 8 24.53 -0.80 12.34
C THR A 8 23.55 -1.93 12.65
N SER A 9 22.50 -2.09 11.85
CA SER A 9 21.61 -3.24 11.95
C SER A 9 22.40 -4.49 11.57
N THR A 10 22.80 -5.29 12.57
CA THR A 10 23.62 -6.50 12.41
C THR A 10 22.83 -7.72 11.91
N HIS A 11 21.57 -7.54 11.52
CA HIS A 11 20.72 -8.61 11.02
C HIS A 11 20.80 -8.70 9.49
N SER A 12 21.21 -9.87 8.99
CA SER A 12 21.03 -10.22 7.59
C SER A 12 19.54 -10.13 7.22
N PRO A 13 19.19 -9.63 6.02
CA PRO A 13 17.81 -9.54 5.61
C PRO A 13 17.16 -10.94 5.58
N ILE A 14 15.90 -11.01 6.00
CA ILE A 14 15.14 -12.26 6.10
C ILE A 14 14.97 -12.84 4.70
N ASN A 15 15.21 -14.15 4.58
CA ASN A 15 15.05 -14.88 3.32
C ASN A 15 13.76 -15.70 3.34
N ILE A 16 12.89 -15.49 2.35
CA ILE A 16 11.61 -16.19 2.23
C ILE A 16 11.75 -17.72 2.18
N PHE A 17 12.82 -18.25 1.61
CA PHE A 17 13.05 -19.70 1.48
C PHE A 17 13.57 -20.36 2.76
N GLN A 18 14.17 -19.58 3.66
CA GLN A 18 14.73 -20.08 4.92
C GLN A 18 13.79 -19.81 6.10
N GLN A 19 13.12 -18.66 6.09
CA GLN A 19 12.30 -18.15 7.20
C GLN A 19 10.96 -17.62 6.68
N PRO A 20 10.07 -18.49 6.15
CA PRO A 20 8.83 -18.06 5.50
C PRO A 20 7.86 -17.37 6.47
N THR A 21 7.77 -17.84 7.72
CA THR A 21 6.87 -17.27 8.73
C THR A 21 7.29 -15.86 9.15
N GLU A 22 8.58 -15.67 9.41
CA GLU A 22 9.14 -14.36 9.75
C GLU A 22 9.05 -13.40 8.57
N TRP A 23 9.27 -13.89 7.35
CA TRP A 23 9.14 -13.10 6.12
C TRP A 23 7.69 -12.63 5.91
N LEU A 24 6.70 -13.51 6.11
CA LEU A 24 5.29 -13.15 6.04
C LEU A 24 4.88 -12.16 7.13
N TYR A 25 5.41 -12.32 8.34
CA TYR A 25 5.19 -11.36 9.42
C TYR A 25 5.82 -9.99 9.12
N ALA A 26 7.03 -9.98 8.56
CA ALA A 26 7.67 -8.76 8.06
C ALA A 26 6.84 -8.13 6.93
N LEU A 27 6.28 -8.92 6.00
CA LEU A 27 5.39 -8.41 4.95
C LEU A 27 4.10 -7.82 5.53
N TRP A 28 3.52 -8.44 6.56
CA TRP A 28 2.35 -7.91 7.27
C TRP A 28 2.65 -6.56 7.92
N LYS A 29 3.78 -6.43 8.62
CA LYS A 29 4.26 -5.14 9.18
C LYS A 29 4.52 -4.11 8.08
N PHE A 30 5.17 -4.53 6.98
CA PHE A 30 5.49 -3.68 5.83
C PHE A 30 4.23 -3.09 5.19
N SER A 31 3.17 -3.89 5.12
CA SER A 31 1.88 -3.52 4.56
C SER A 31 1.07 -2.55 5.43
N ARG A 32 1.55 -2.24 6.66
CA ARG A 32 0.87 -1.45 7.69
C ARG A 32 -0.54 -1.98 8.01
N PRO A 33 -0.69 -2.88 9.01
CA PRO A 33 -1.93 -3.61 9.29
C PRO A 33 -3.20 -2.74 9.37
N HIS A 34 -3.10 -1.55 9.97
CA HIS A 34 -4.23 -0.62 10.09
C HIS A 34 -4.75 -0.13 8.72
N THR A 35 -3.90 0.00 7.70
CA THR A 35 -4.33 0.41 6.36
C THR A 35 -4.95 -0.73 5.58
N ILE A 36 -4.48 -1.96 5.80
CA ILE A 36 -5.07 -3.18 5.23
C ILE A 36 -6.47 -3.38 5.77
N ILE A 37 -6.63 -3.36 7.10
CA ILE A 37 -7.95 -3.50 7.74
C ILE A 37 -8.93 -2.42 7.24
N GLY A 38 -8.48 -1.15 7.19
CA GLY A 38 -9.31 -0.06 6.68
C GLY A 38 -9.73 -0.24 5.21
N THR A 39 -8.82 -0.71 4.35
CA THR A 39 -9.12 -0.96 2.94
C THR A 39 -10.09 -2.12 2.78
N SER A 40 -9.88 -3.23 3.48
CA SER A 40 -10.78 -4.38 3.44
C SER A 40 -12.19 -4.03 3.90
N LEU A 41 -12.32 -3.27 5.00
CA LEU A 41 -13.63 -2.80 5.48
C LEU A 41 -14.30 -1.84 4.51
N SER A 42 -13.56 -0.96 3.85
CA SER A 42 -14.08 -0.05 2.82
C SER A 42 -14.63 -0.81 1.61
N VAL A 43 -13.87 -1.77 1.08
CA VAL A 43 -14.32 -2.59 -0.05
C VAL A 43 -15.56 -3.40 0.31
N LEU A 44 -15.58 -4.03 1.49
CA LEU A 44 -16.76 -4.77 1.97
C LEU A 44 -17.97 -3.86 2.16
N GLY A 45 -17.77 -2.67 2.75
CA GLY A 45 -18.85 -1.70 2.96
C GLY A 45 -19.46 -1.22 1.64
N LEU A 46 -18.61 -0.83 0.68
CA LEU A 46 -19.06 -0.38 -0.64
C LEU A 46 -19.72 -1.51 -1.43
N TYR A 47 -19.23 -2.75 -1.31
CA TYR A 47 -19.89 -3.91 -1.89
C TYR A 47 -21.31 -4.12 -1.35
N PHE A 48 -21.53 -4.03 -0.04
CA PHE A 48 -22.89 -4.15 0.52
C PHE A 48 -23.81 -2.98 0.13
N ILE A 49 -23.25 -1.77 0.00
CA ILE A 49 -24.01 -0.61 -0.50
C ILE A 49 -24.40 -0.84 -1.96
N ALA A 50 -23.49 -1.30 -2.81
CA ALA A 50 -23.77 -1.61 -4.21
C ALA A 50 -24.81 -2.72 -4.34
N LEU A 51 -24.69 -3.79 -3.55
CA LEU A 51 -25.64 -4.91 -3.53
C LEU A 51 -27.06 -4.44 -3.16
N SER A 52 -27.17 -3.63 -2.11
CA SER A 52 -28.47 -3.10 -1.65
C SER A 52 -29.09 -2.10 -2.63
N THR A 53 -28.27 -1.24 -3.25
CA THR A 53 -28.73 -0.21 -4.19
C THR A 53 -29.14 -0.80 -5.53
N ALA A 54 -28.41 -1.80 -6.03
CA ALA A 54 -28.71 -2.45 -7.30
C ALA A 54 -29.80 -3.53 -7.20
N ALA A 55 -30.35 -3.78 -6.00
CA ALA A 55 -31.23 -4.92 -5.71
C ALA A 55 -30.66 -6.27 -6.21
N SER A 56 -29.33 -6.38 -6.21
CA SER A 56 -28.61 -7.56 -6.69
C SER A 56 -28.59 -8.65 -5.62
N SER A 57 -28.54 -9.90 -6.05
CA SER A 57 -28.41 -11.05 -5.14
C SER A 57 -26.95 -11.41 -4.87
N LEU A 58 -26.68 -12.09 -3.76
CA LEU A 58 -25.37 -12.69 -3.49
C LEU A 58 -25.14 -13.88 -4.42
N VAL A 59 -24.58 -13.60 -5.58
CA VAL A 59 -24.18 -14.59 -6.59
C VAL A 59 -22.66 -14.69 -6.59
N LEU A 60 -22.13 -15.86 -6.97
CA LEU A 60 -20.70 -16.14 -7.03
C LEU A 60 -19.95 -15.09 -7.86
N GLU A 61 -20.53 -14.65 -8.99
CA GLU A 61 -19.95 -13.62 -9.86
C GLU A 61 -19.69 -12.29 -9.13
N ASN A 62 -20.66 -11.82 -8.33
CA ASN A 62 -20.53 -10.58 -7.55
C ASN A 62 -19.44 -10.71 -6.48
N LEU A 63 -19.29 -11.91 -5.90
CA LEU A 63 -18.25 -12.18 -4.91
C LEU A 63 -16.86 -12.24 -5.54
N GLU A 64 -16.73 -12.89 -6.70
CA GLU A 64 -15.47 -12.93 -7.47
C GLU A 64 -15.02 -11.52 -7.86
N GLN A 65 -15.95 -10.69 -8.33
CA GLN A 65 -15.67 -9.29 -8.65
C GLN A 65 -15.22 -8.52 -7.40
N MET A 66 -15.93 -8.66 -6.27
CA MET A 66 -15.53 -8.03 -5.00
C MET A 66 -14.14 -8.45 -4.54
N LEU A 67 -13.82 -9.75 -4.63
CA LEU A 67 -12.49 -10.27 -4.29
C LEU A 67 -11.41 -9.71 -5.23
N GLY A 68 -11.70 -9.63 -6.52
CA GLY A 68 -10.82 -9.00 -7.51
C GLY A 68 -10.55 -7.53 -7.20
N VAL A 69 -11.60 -6.75 -6.90
CA VAL A 69 -11.47 -5.34 -6.51
C VAL A 69 -10.67 -5.20 -5.21
N GLY A 70 -10.95 -6.06 -4.22
CA GLY A 70 -10.21 -6.11 -2.96
C GLY A 70 -8.73 -6.39 -3.18
N MET A 71 -8.39 -7.37 -4.02
CA MET A 71 -7.01 -7.69 -4.39
C MET A 71 -6.30 -6.51 -5.05
N ALA A 72 -6.95 -5.84 -6.02
CA ALA A 72 -6.39 -4.66 -6.69
C ALA A 72 -6.12 -3.52 -5.68
N CYS A 73 -7.07 -3.24 -4.79
CA CYS A 73 -6.96 -2.19 -3.78
C CYS A 73 -5.89 -2.50 -2.73
N LEU A 74 -5.78 -3.75 -2.28
CA LEU A 74 -4.76 -4.16 -1.31
C LEU A 74 -3.36 -4.10 -1.93
N CYS A 75 -3.20 -4.54 -3.18
CA CYS A 75 -1.94 -4.39 -3.91
C CYS A 75 -1.54 -2.91 -4.06
N GLY A 76 -2.50 -2.05 -4.43
CA GLY A 76 -2.27 -0.61 -4.51
C GLY A 76 -1.92 0.02 -3.15
N ASN A 77 -2.54 -0.45 -2.07
CA ASN A 77 -2.20 -0.01 -0.71
C ASN A 77 -0.75 -0.34 -0.39
N ILE A 78 -0.35 -1.61 -0.55
CA ILE A 78 1.03 -2.07 -0.29
C ILE A 78 2.05 -1.27 -1.11
N TYR A 79 1.74 -0.99 -2.39
CA TYR A 79 2.57 -0.11 -3.22
C TYR A 79 2.78 1.26 -2.56
N ILE A 80 1.71 1.94 -2.17
CA ILE A 80 1.77 3.31 -1.64
C ILE A 80 2.52 3.36 -0.30
N VAL A 81 2.19 2.49 0.66
CA VAL A 81 2.88 2.47 1.96
C VAL A 81 4.31 1.94 1.87
N GLY A 82 4.57 1.01 0.96
CA GLY A 82 5.90 0.48 0.73
C GLY A 82 6.82 1.50 0.07
N LEU A 83 6.32 2.21 -0.94
CA LEU A 83 7.06 3.32 -1.58
C LEU A 83 7.38 4.42 -0.59
N ASN A 84 6.44 4.77 0.30
CA ASN A 84 6.72 5.75 1.34
C ASN A 84 7.86 5.31 2.26
N GLN A 85 7.88 4.04 2.68
CA GLN A 85 8.95 3.51 3.55
C GLN A 85 10.31 3.44 2.84
N LEU A 86 10.34 3.10 1.55
CA LEU A 86 11.58 3.10 0.75
C LEU A 86 12.26 4.47 0.69
N GLU A 87 11.47 5.55 0.70
CA GLU A 87 11.98 6.93 0.64
C GLU A 87 12.26 7.54 2.01
N ASP A 88 11.68 6.98 3.08
CA ASP A 88 11.82 7.50 4.44
C ASP A 88 12.70 6.61 5.32
N VAL A 89 13.55 5.73 4.77
CA VAL A 89 14.36 4.78 5.55
C VAL A 89 15.13 5.44 6.69
N GLU A 90 15.88 6.51 6.41
CA GLU A 90 16.67 7.24 7.42
C GLU A 90 15.78 7.88 8.50
N ILE A 91 14.60 8.36 8.11
CA ILE A 91 13.63 8.99 9.01
C ILE A 91 12.94 7.94 9.88
N ASP A 92 12.55 6.81 9.27
CA ASP A 92 11.87 5.70 9.92
C ASP A 92 12.83 4.93 10.84
N GLN A 93 14.15 4.92 10.58
CA GLN A 93 15.14 4.39 11.54
C GLN A 93 15.12 5.14 12.88
N ILE A 94 14.83 6.44 12.87
CA ILE A 94 14.75 7.26 14.08
C ILE A 94 13.34 7.17 14.70
N ASN A 95 12.30 7.35 13.89
CA ASN A 95 10.93 7.50 14.38
C ASN A 95 10.16 6.19 14.55
N LYS A 96 10.48 5.17 13.74
CA LYS A 96 9.74 3.91 13.62
C LYS A 96 10.69 2.73 13.38
N PRO A 97 11.65 2.47 14.29
CA PRO A 97 12.71 1.49 14.10
C PRO A 97 12.21 0.05 13.92
N HIS A 98 10.95 -0.23 14.29
CA HIS A 98 10.32 -1.55 14.15
C HIS A 98 9.82 -1.85 12.72
N LEU A 99 9.84 -0.87 11.80
CA LEU A 99 9.40 -1.09 10.42
C LEU A 99 10.40 -1.98 9.66
N PRO A 100 9.96 -2.88 8.78
CA PRO A 100 10.83 -3.91 8.21
C PRO A 100 12.07 -3.40 7.48
N ILE A 101 11.99 -2.27 6.75
CA ILE A 101 13.17 -1.68 6.10
C ILE A 101 14.07 -0.98 7.13
N ALA A 102 13.48 -0.27 8.09
CA ALA A 102 14.21 0.46 9.13
C ALA A 102 14.96 -0.50 10.08
N ALA A 103 14.34 -1.63 10.41
CA ALA A 103 14.89 -2.70 11.24
C ALA A 103 15.94 -3.57 10.53
N GLY A 104 16.07 -3.44 9.20
CA GLY A 104 16.95 -4.30 8.39
C GLY A 104 16.37 -5.68 8.06
N GLU A 105 15.12 -5.97 8.43
CA GLU A 105 14.43 -7.23 8.10
C GLU A 105 14.28 -7.41 6.59
N PHE A 106 13.98 -6.32 5.88
CA PHE A 106 13.95 -6.26 4.42
C PHE A 106 15.08 -5.39 3.89
N SER A 107 15.84 -5.94 2.94
CA SER A 107 16.75 -5.14 2.14
C SER A 107 15.99 -4.16 1.25
N ARG A 108 16.65 -3.05 0.87
CA ARG A 108 16.08 -2.07 -0.05
C ARG A 108 15.65 -2.70 -1.38
N ARG A 109 16.42 -3.69 -1.88
CA ARG A 109 16.09 -4.43 -3.11
C ARG A 109 14.83 -5.27 -2.95
N GLN A 110 14.68 -6.01 -1.85
CA GLN A 110 13.47 -6.80 -1.58
C GLN A 110 12.24 -5.90 -1.51
N ALA A 111 12.32 -4.79 -0.79
CA ALA A 111 11.21 -3.84 -0.71
C ALA A 111 10.87 -3.21 -2.06
N GLN A 112 11.87 -2.85 -2.88
CA GLN A 112 11.66 -2.36 -4.25
C GLN A 112 10.95 -3.41 -5.12
N LEU A 113 11.31 -4.69 -5.00
CA LEU A 113 10.62 -5.77 -5.71
C LEU A 113 9.17 -5.91 -5.24
N ILE A 114 8.90 -5.91 -3.93
CA ILE A 114 7.53 -5.99 -3.39
C ILE A 114 6.69 -4.81 -3.90
N VAL A 115 7.21 -3.59 -3.81
CA VAL A 115 6.52 -2.38 -4.30
C VAL A 115 6.29 -2.47 -5.81
N GLY A 116 7.31 -2.80 -6.60
CA GLY A 116 7.17 -2.93 -8.06
C GLY A 116 6.13 -3.97 -8.46
N MET A 117 6.20 -5.17 -7.87
CA MET A 117 5.27 -6.26 -8.16
C MET A 117 3.83 -5.92 -7.75
N THR A 118 3.63 -5.36 -6.56
CA THR A 118 2.28 -4.99 -6.08
C THR A 118 1.70 -3.83 -6.89
N GLY A 119 2.50 -2.85 -7.31
CA GLY A 119 2.05 -1.78 -8.19
C GLY A 119 1.61 -2.28 -9.57
N ILE A 120 2.41 -3.15 -10.19
CA ILE A 120 2.06 -3.77 -11.49
C ILE A 120 0.80 -4.62 -11.35
N LEU A 121 0.74 -5.48 -10.32
CA LEU A 121 -0.41 -6.36 -10.10
C LEU A 121 -1.69 -5.57 -9.84
N ALA A 122 -1.62 -4.47 -9.10
CA ALA A 122 -2.77 -3.58 -8.88
C ALA A 122 -3.33 -3.04 -10.20
N LEU A 123 -2.47 -2.55 -11.10
CA LEU A 123 -2.87 -2.01 -12.40
C LEU A 123 -3.42 -3.09 -13.34
N LEU A 124 -2.79 -4.28 -13.36
CA LEU A 124 -3.26 -5.39 -14.20
C LEU A 124 -4.64 -5.89 -13.76
N LEU A 125 -4.83 -6.11 -12.45
CA LEU A 125 -6.12 -6.52 -11.91
C LEU A 125 -7.20 -5.45 -12.15
N ALA A 126 -6.87 -4.19 -11.89
CA ALA A 126 -7.79 -3.08 -12.12
C ALA A 126 -8.19 -2.96 -13.60
N GLY A 127 -7.22 -3.07 -14.52
CA GLY A 127 -7.45 -3.04 -15.96
C GLY A 127 -8.32 -4.20 -16.45
N TRP A 128 -8.16 -5.38 -15.87
CA TRP A 128 -8.97 -6.56 -16.19
C TRP A 128 -10.42 -6.44 -15.71
N LEU A 129 -10.61 -5.87 -14.51
CA LEU A 129 -11.92 -5.78 -13.87
C LEU A 129 -12.77 -4.60 -14.38
N GLY A 130 -12.15 -3.54 -14.88
CA GLY A 130 -12.87 -2.49 -15.60
C GLY A 130 -12.17 -1.13 -15.67
N PRO A 131 -12.57 -0.27 -16.62
CA PRO A 131 -11.91 1.01 -16.87
C PRO A 131 -12.04 2.00 -15.70
N TRP A 132 -13.15 1.96 -14.95
CA TRP A 132 -13.35 2.83 -13.79
C TRP A 132 -12.42 2.46 -12.62
N LEU A 133 -12.30 1.17 -12.32
CA LEU A 133 -11.37 0.68 -11.31
C LEU A 133 -9.92 0.96 -11.73
N PHE A 134 -9.59 0.77 -13.01
CA PHE A 134 -8.27 1.11 -13.54
C PHE A 134 -7.93 2.59 -13.33
N LEU A 135 -8.83 3.50 -13.72
CA LEU A 135 -8.63 4.94 -13.53
C LEU A 135 -8.47 5.31 -12.05
N MET A 136 -9.29 4.72 -11.19
CA MET A 136 -9.25 4.93 -9.74
C MET A 136 -7.92 4.46 -9.13
N VAL A 137 -7.49 3.24 -9.44
CA VAL A 137 -6.22 2.66 -8.96
C VAL A 137 -5.03 3.42 -9.55
N SER A 138 -5.01 3.71 -10.85
CA SER A 138 -3.90 4.43 -11.49
C SER A 138 -3.73 5.83 -10.92
N THR A 139 -4.84 6.55 -10.67
CA THR A 139 -4.81 7.88 -10.07
C THR A 139 -4.34 7.83 -8.62
N SER A 140 -4.80 6.83 -7.85
CA SER A 140 -4.36 6.62 -6.47
C SER A 140 -2.87 6.33 -6.37
N LEU A 141 -2.35 5.47 -7.26
CA LEU A 141 -0.93 5.17 -7.37
C LEU A 141 -0.14 6.42 -7.74
N ALA A 142 -0.57 7.16 -8.77
CA ALA A 142 0.11 8.38 -9.20
C ALA A 142 0.21 9.43 -8.07
N ILE A 143 -0.87 9.63 -7.30
CA ILE A 143 -0.86 10.52 -6.13
C ILE A 143 0.09 9.98 -5.06
N GLY A 144 0.05 8.68 -4.75
CA GLY A 144 0.96 8.05 -3.78
C GLY A 144 2.44 8.16 -4.19
N THR A 145 2.72 8.07 -5.48
CA THR A 145 4.05 8.29 -6.06
C THR A 145 4.48 9.75 -5.91
N ALA A 146 3.64 10.71 -6.31
CA ALA A 146 3.93 12.15 -6.16
C ALA A 146 4.10 12.58 -4.69
N TYR A 147 3.38 11.91 -3.79
CA TYR A 147 3.51 12.10 -2.34
C TYR A 147 4.89 11.67 -1.82
N SER A 148 5.44 10.57 -2.35
CA SER A 148 6.63 9.90 -1.81
C SER A 148 7.94 10.27 -2.51
N LEU A 149 7.98 10.25 -3.85
CA LEU A 149 9.21 10.37 -4.64
C LEU A 149 9.65 11.82 -4.91
N PRO A 150 10.96 12.10 -4.94
CA PRO A 150 11.49 13.32 -5.55
C PRO A 150 11.25 13.33 -7.08
N PRO A 151 11.06 14.50 -7.72
CA PRO A 151 11.25 15.86 -7.19
C PRO A 151 10.04 16.44 -6.42
N ILE A 152 8.85 15.84 -6.53
CA ILE A 152 7.61 16.44 -6.00
C ILE A 152 7.53 16.29 -4.47
N ARG A 153 7.65 15.05 -3.97
CA ARG A 153 7.58 14.66 -2.55
C ARG A 153 6.62 15.53 -1.72
N LEU A 154 5.33 15.54 -2.11
CA LEU A 154 4.30 16.44 -1.56
C LEU A 154 4.17 16.38 -0.04
N LYS A 155 4.53 15.25 0.58
CA LYS A 155 4.51 15.06 2.04
C LYS A 155 5.36 16.07 2.82
N ARG A 156 6.29 16.78 2.16
CA ARG A 156 7.05 17.89 2.76
C ARG A 156 6.19 19.09 3.12
N PHE A 157 5.04 19.26 2.46
CA PHE A 157 4.13 20.38 2.67
C PHE A 157 2.84 19.87 3.34
N PRO A 158 2.53 20.31 4.58
CA PRO A 158 1.38 19.82 5.33
C PRO A 158 0.04 19.91 4.59
N PHE A 159 -0.17 21.01 3.85
CA PHE A 159 -1.36 21.21 3.04
C PHE A 159 -1.51 20.15 1.95
N TRP A 160 -0.47 19.94 1.14
CA TRP A 160 -0.51 18.95 0.06
C TRP A 160 -0.56 17.51 0.59
N ALA A 161 0.07 17.24 1.73
CA ALA A 161 -0.05 15.96 2.40
C ALA A 161 -1.50 15.65 2.79
N ALA A 162 -2.20 16.62 3.39
CA ALA A 162 -3.61 16.47 3.76
C ALA A 162 -4.50 16.25 2.53
N VAL A 163 -4.27 17.01 1.45
CA VAL A 163 -5.00 16.85 0.18
C VAL A 163 -4.80 15.45 -0.39
N CYS A 164 -3.56 14.94 -0.49
CA CYS A 164 -3.32 13.59 -1.00
C CYS A 164 -4.06 12.51 -0.18
N ILE A 165 -4.01 12.60 1.14
CA ILE A 165 -4.66 11.63 2.04
C ILE A 165 -6.18 11.69 1.86
N PHE A 166 -6.76 12.89 1.87
CA PHE A 166 -8.19 13.09 1.66
C PHE A 166 -8.64 12.62 0.29
N SER A 167 -7.91 12.97 -0.78
CA SER A 167 -8.26 12.58 -2.15
C SER A 167 -8.23 11.07 -2.32
N VAL A 168 -7.16 10.38 -1.90
CA VAL A 168 -7.05 8.93 -2.10
C VAL A 168 -8.02 8.18 -1.19
N ARG A 169 -7.99 8.43 0.13
CA ARG A 169 -8.80 7.65 1.09
C ARG A 169 -10.25 8.11 1.21
N GLY A 170 -10.51 9.39 0.99
CA GLY A 170 -11.83 9.99 1.17
C GLY A 170 -12.66 10.01 -0.11
N ALA A 171 -12.08 10.47 -1.23
CA ALA A 171 -12.84 10.68 -2.46
C ALA A 171 -12.69 9.55 -3.47
N ILE A 172 -11.46 9.31 -3.94
CA ILE A 172 -11.17 8.44 -5.10
C ILE A 172 -11.63 7.00 -4.85
N VAL A 173 -11.30 6.44 -3.68
CA VAL A 173 -11.71 5.09 -3.32
C VAL A 173 -13.24 4.98 -3.18
N ASN A 174 -13.92 5.96 -2.58
CA ASN A 174 -15.38 5.86 -2.38
C ASN A 174 -16.22 6.18 -3.61
N LEU A 175 -15.68 6.93 -4.58
CA LEU A 175 -16.39 7.28 -5.81
C LEU A 175 -16.09 6.33 -6.96
N GLY A 176 -14.96 5.62 -6.92
CA GLY A 176 -14.51 4.76 -8.02
C GLY A 176 -14.66 3.26 -7.78
N LEU A 177 -15.00 2.82 -6.56
CA LEU A 177 -15.41 1.45 -6.24
C LEU A 177 -16.91 1.28 -6.45
#